data_AF-A0A7W1NU04-F1
#
_entry.id   AF-A0A7W1NU04-F1
#
_cell.length_a   1.000
_cell.length_b   1.000
_cell.length_c   1.000
_cell.angle_alpha   90.00
_cell.angle_beta   90.00
_cell.angle_gamma   90.00
#
_symmetry.space_group_name_H-M   'P 1'
#
loop_
_entity.id
_entity.type
_entity.pdbx_description
1 polymer ?
#
loop_
_entity_poly.entity_id
_entity_poly.type
_entity_poly.pdbx_seq_one_letter_code
_entity_poly.pdbx_strand_id
1 'polypeptide(L)'
;MMRFAVIDAPSILGLRPTGVEDLPEALKKAGLIQSLAAAYMGRIDSLPYDAQKDEATLVLNPQSIHDYSLRLAEKVAEARSRGYFPIVLGGDCSILIGCLLALRRSGQY
;
A
#
# COMPACT_ATOMS: atom_id res chain seq x y z
N MET A 1 23.28 -4.95 7.65
CA MET A 1 22.41 -3.85 8.11
C MET A 1 21.13 -3.87 7.29
N MET A 2 19.97 -3.65 7.91
CA MET A 2 18.68 -3.66 7.20
C MET A 2 18.58 -2.42 6.30
N ARG A 3 18.21 -2.60 5.03
CA ARG A 3 17.98 -1.50 4.08
C ARG A 3 16.48 -1.28 3.95
N PHE A 4 16.00 -0.09 4.24
CA PHE A 4 14.56 0.22 4.17
C PHE A 4 14.18 0.79 2.80
N ALA A 5 12.99 0.47 2.33
CA ALA A 5 12.37 1.12 1.18
C ALA A 5 10.95 1.56 1.54
N VAL A 6 10.64 2.84 1.36
CA VAL A 6 9.31 3.40 1.57
C VAL A 6 8.50 3.31 0.28
N ILE A 7 7.29 2.79 0.38
CA ILE A 7 6.29 2.70 -0.71
C ILE A 7 5.03 3.41 -0.22
N ASP A 8 4.55 4.41 -0.95
CA ASP A 8 3.29 5.07 -0.61
C ASP A 8 2.11 4.27 -1.19
N ALA A 9 1.14 3.96 -0.34
CA ALA A 9 -0.07 3.21 -0.64
C ALA A 9 -1.34 3.90 -0.08
N PRO A 10 -1.65 5.13 -0.52
CA PRO A 10 -2.73 6.01 -0.05
C PRO A 10 -4.16 5.53 -0.41
N SER A 11 -4.48 4.25 -0.22
CA SER A 11 -5.80 3.72 -0.56
C SER A 11 -6.90 4.33 0.31
N ILE A 12 -8.05 4.60 -0.31
CA ILE A 12 -9.31 5.01 0.34
C ILE A 12 -10.44 4.01 0.06
N LEU A 13 -10.14 2.90 -0.62
CA LEU A 13 -11.13 1.99 -1.21
C LEU A 13 -11.88 1.16 -0.16
N GLY A 14 -11.21 0.82 0.95
CA GLY A 14 -11.79 0.07 2.07
C GLY A 14 -12.42 0.95 3.16
N LEU A 15 -12.31 2.28 3.04
CA LEU A 15 -12.89 3.28 3.95
C LEU A 15 -13.63 4.34 3.12
N ARG A 16 -13.91 5.53 3.67
CA ARG A 16 -14.26 6.73 2.94
C ARG A 16 -13.02 7.62 2.81
N PRO A 17 -12.94 8.53 1.82
CA PRO A 17 -11.86 9.52 1.71
C PRO A 17 -11.97 10.58 2.81
N THR A 18 -11.41 10.29 3.97
CA THR A 18 -11.46 11.17 5.15
C THR A 18 -10.08 11.61 5.62
N GLY A 19 -9.04 11.48 4.78
CA GLY A 19 -7.68 11.97 5.05
C GLY A 19 -6.65 10.89 5.38
N VAL A 20 -7.02 9.60 5.36
CA VAL A 20 -6.03 8.50 5.55
C VAL A 20 -5.03 8.47 4.39
N GLU A 21 -5.44 8.90 3.21
CA GLU A 21 -4.62 9.07 2.01
C GLU A 21 -3.46 10.07 2.16
N ASP A 22 -3.52 10.94 3.17
CA ASP A 22 -2.51 11.96 3.45
C ASP A 22 -1.36 11.44 4.35
N LEU A 23 -1.53 10.28 4.98
CA LEU A 23 -0.53 9.70 5.89
C LEU A 23 0.87 9.59 5.27
N PRO A 24 1.04 9.14 4.01
CA PRO A 24 2.37 9.03 3.42
C PRO A 24 3.09 10.39 3.37
N GLU A 25 2.40 11.46 2.98
CA GLU A 25 2.99 12.80 2.94
C GLU A 25 3.25 13.34 4.35
N ALA A 26 2.35 13.10 5.30
CA ALA A 26 2.52 13.51 6.68
C ALA A 26 3.78 12.89 7.32
N LEU A 27 3.99 11.58 7.15
CA LEU A 27 5.16 10.88 7.70
C LEU A 27 6.46 11.26 7.00
N LYS A 28 6.43 11.48 5.67
CA LYS A 28 7.60 11.99 4.95
C LYS A 28 7.98 13.39 5.41
N LYS A 29 7.02 14.29 5.60
CA LYS A 29 7.24 15.65 6.17
C LYS A 29 7.76 15.60 7.60
N ALA A 30 7.35 14.60 8.38
CA ALA A 30 7.88 14.36 9.72
C ALA A 30 9.30 13.75 9.74
N GLY A 31 9.92 13.51 8.59
CA GLY A 31 11.31 13.07 8.48
C GLY A 31 11.52 11.55 8.46
N LEU A 32 10.48 10.75 8.21
CA LEU A 32 10.58 9.28 8.27
C LEU A 32 11.66 8.72 7.33
N ILE A 33 11.74 9.21 6.09
CA ILE A 33 12.70 8.71 5.09
C ILE A 33 14.13 8.98 5.55
N GLN A 34 14.40 10.18 6.06
CA GLN A 34 15.72 10.60 6.52
C GLN A 34 16.14 9.83 7.76
N SER A 35 15.24 9.70 8.74
CA SER A 35 15.50 8.97 9.99
C SER A 35 15.85 7.50 9.78
N LEU A 36 15.30 6.88 8.74
CA LEU A 36 15.56 5.48 8.39
C LEU A 36 16.65 5.28 7.33
N ALA A 37 17.19 6.38 6.77
CA ALA A 37 17.99 6.34 5.55
C ALA A 37 17.36 5.46 4.45
N ALA A 38 16.03 5.55 4.31
CA ALA A 38 15.26 4.67 3.44
C ALA A 38 15.32 5.13 1.98
N ALA A 39 15.33 4.17 1.04
CA ALA A 39 15.07 4.48 -0.37
C ALA A 39 13.58 4.81 -0.56
N TYR A 40 13.25 5.77 -1.42
CA TYR A 40 11.87 5.98 -1.85
C TYR A 40 11.60 5.16 -3.11
N MET A 41 10.61 4.27 -3.06
CA MET A 41 10.25 3.40 -4.18
C MET A 41 8.97 3.83 -4.90
N GLY A 42 8.45 5.02 -4.60
CA GLY A 42 7.31 5.61 -5.30
C GLY A 42 5.98 5.36 -4.63
N ARG A 43 4.92 5.68 -5.37
CA ARG A 43 3.53 5.71 -4.92
C ARG A 43 2.66 4.88 -5.83
N ILE A 44 1.67 4.20 -5.26
CA ILE A 44 0.59 3.54 -6.00
C ILE A 44 -0.66 4.36 -5.77
N ASP A 45 -1.07 5.13 -6.77
CA ASP A 45 -2.26 5.96 -6.62
C ASP A 45 -3.52 5.11 -6.46
N SER A 46 -4.37 5.55 -5.55
CA SER A 46 -5.68 4.94 -5.35
C SER A 46 -6.54 5.09 -6.61
N LEU A 47 -7.46 4.15 -6.80
CA LEU A 47 -8.46 4.23 -7.84
C LEU A 47 -9.63 5.13 -7.37
N PRO A 48 -10.49 5.61 -8.26
CA PRO A 48 -11.66 6.39 -7.87
C PRO A 48 -12.52 5.63 -6.85
N TYR A 49 -12.96 6.34 -5.82
CA TYR A 49 -13.84 5.80 -4.78
C TYR A 49 -15.29 5.79 -5.24
N ASP A 50 -15.97 4.66 -5.05
CA ASP A 50 -17.41 4.53 -5.17
C ASP A 50 -18.03 4.27 -3.79
N ALA A 51 -19.08 5.03 -3.47
CA ALA A 51 -19.87 4.88 -2.25
C ALA A 51 -20.98 3.83 -2.40
N GLN A 52 -21.25 3.37 -3.63
CA GLN A 52 -22.18 2.28 -3.91
C GLN A 52 -21.49 0.95 -3.62
N LYS A 53 -22.19 0.09 -2.88
CA LYS A 53 -21.75 -1.28 -2.68
C LYS A 53 -22.02 -2.06 -3.96
N ASP A 54 -21.07 -2.91 -4.32
CA ASP A 54 -21.25 -3.87 -5.39
C ASP A 54 -22.42 -4.81 -5.06
N GLU A 55 -23.30 -5.06 -6.04
CA GLU A 55 -24.54 -5.81 -5.82
C GLU A 55 -24.29 -7.30 -5.50
N ALA A 56 -23.24 -7.89 -6.07
CA ALA A 56 -22.94 -9.31 -5.91
C ALA A 56 -22.24 -9.60 -4.57
N THR A 57 -21.33 -8.73 -4.14
CA THR A 57 -20.48 -8.95 -2.96
C THR A 57 -20.93 -8.16 -1.74
N LEU A 58 -21.74 -7.11 -1.93
CA LEU A 58 -22.16 -6.15 -0.90
C LEU A 58 -20.99 -5.39 -0.24
N VAL A 59 -19.82 -5.43 -0.88
CA VAL A 59 -18.58 -4.76 -0.47
C VAL A 59 -18.42 -3.46 -1.25
N LEU A 60 -17.77 -2.46 -0.65
CA LEU A 60 -17.38 -1.23 -1.34
C LEU A 60 -16.12 -1.49 -2.17
N ASN A 61 -16.11 -1.02 -3.42
CA ASN A 61 -14.93 -1.01 -4.30
C ASN A 61 -14.22 -2.38 -4.47
N PRO A 62 -14.91 -3.54 -4.56
CA PRO A 62 -14.24 -4.84 -4.53
C PRO A 62 -13.23 -5.04 -5.67
N GLN A 63 -13.58 -4.62 -6.89
CA GLN A 63 -12.68 -4.72 -8.05
C GLN A 63 -11.48 -3.78 -7.92
N SER A 64 -11.70 -2.56 -7.44
CA SER A 64 -10.61 -1.61 -7.21
C SER A 64 -9.66 -2.09 -6.11
N ILE A 65 -10.18 -2.68 -5.02
CA ILE A 65 -9.36 -3.28 -3.96
C ILE A 65 -8.54 -4.43 -4.52
N HIS A 66 -9.14 -5.30 -5.35
CA HIS A 66 -8.45 -6.38 -6.03
C HIS A 66 -7.28 -5.87 -6.88
N ASP A 67 -7.55 -4.95 -7.81
CA ASP A 67 -6.55 -4.46 -8.76
C ASP A 67 -5.44 -3.66 -8.07
N TYR A 68 -5.80 -2.86 -7.06
CA TYR A 68 -4.85 -2.16 -6.22
C TYR A 68 -3.96 -3.12 -5.44
N SER A 69 -4.53 -4.19 -4.89
CA SER A 69 -3.78 -5.21 -4.14
C SER A 69 -2.76 -5.93 -5.01
N LEU A 70 -3.09 -6.23 -6.29
CA LEU A 70 -2.14 -6.81 -7.23
C LEU A 70 -0.96 -5.87 -7.51
N ARG A 71 -1.24 -4.59 -7.80
CA ARG A 71 -0.21 -3.56 -8.04
C ARG A 71 0.68 -3.35 -6.81
N LEU A 72 0.08 -3.32 -5.61
CA LEU A 72 0.84 -3.22 -4.36
C LEU A 72 1.70 -4.45 -4.11
N ALA A 73 1.17 -5.64 -4.39
CA ALA A 73 1.92 -6.88 -4.21
C ALA A 73 3.17 -6.93 -5.11
N GLU A 74 3.04 -6.50 -6.36
CA GLU A 74 4.17 -6.37 -7.29
C GLU A 74 5.22 -5.39 -6.76
N LYS A 75 4.80 -4.24 -6.24
CA LYS A 75 5.71 -3.22 -5.72
C LYS A 75 6.47 -3.68 -4.48
N VAL A 76 5.77 -4.35 -3.56
CA VAL A 76 6.38 -4.95 -2.37
C VAL A 76 7.36 -6.06 -2.75
N ALA A 77 7.01 -6.90 -3.74
CA ALA A 77 7.89 -7.92 -4.26
C ALA A 77 9.15 -7.32 -4.93
N GLU A 78 9.00 -6.22 -5.67
CA GLU A 78 10.12 -5.47 -6.27
C GLU A 78 11.09 -4.95 -5.21
N ALA A 79 10.58 -4.37 -4.11
CA ALA A 79 11.44 -3.89 -3.03
C ALA A 79 12.24 -5.03 -2.39
N ARG A 80 11.56 -6.16 -2.14
CA ARG A 80 12.20 -7.33 -1.52
C ARG A 80 13.22 -8.00 -2.44
N SER A 81 12.93 -8.12 -3.74
CA SER A 81 13.88 -8.71 -4.70
C SER A 81 15.17 -7.89 -4.83
N ARG A 82 15.10 -6.57 -4.56
CA ARG A 82 16.26 -5.66 -4.48
C ARG A 82 16.97 -5.67 -3.11
N GLY A 83 16.54 -6.52 -2.18
CA GLY A 83 17.13 -6.67 -0.85
C GLY A 83 16.71 -5.62 0.17
N TYR A 84 15.57 -4.94 -0.05
CA TYR A 84 15.01 -4.00 0.91
C TYR A 84 13.96 -4.65 1.82
N PHE A 85 13.87 -4.15 3.05
CA PHE A 85 12.70 -4.28 3.91
C PHE A 85 11.67 -3.20 3.52
N PRO A 86 10.51 -3.58 2.97
CA PRO A 86 9.50 -2.61 2.53
C PRO A 86 8.74 -2.03 3.72
N ILE A 87 8.63 -0.71 3.76
CA ILE A 87 7.77 0.07 4.65
C ILE A 87 6.66 0.65 3.78
N VAL A 88 5.47 0.04 3.86
CA VAL A 88 4.30 0.48 3.10
C VAL A 88 3.53 1.49 3.93
N LEU A 89 3.43 2.73 3.45
CA LEU A 89 2.70 3.81 4.10
C LEU A 89 1.30 3.87 3.53
N GLY A 90 0.33 3.42 4.32
CA GLY A 90 -1.03 3.20 3.88
C GLY A 90 -1.97 4.39 3.97
N GLY A 91 -3.12 4.24 3.33
CA GLY A 91 -4.37 4.83 3.79
C GLY A 91 -5.17 3.81 4.60
N ASP A 92 -6.23 3.25 4.02
CA ASP A 92 -7.08 2.26 4.69
C ASP A 92 -6.43 0.85 4.81
N CYS A 93 -6.97 0.01 5.69
CA CYS A 93 -6.38 -1.30 6.01
C CYS A 93 -6.48 -2.35 4.89
N SER A 94 -7.27 -2.14 3.83
CA SER A 94 -7.39 -3.11 2.72
C SER A 94 -6.06 -3.36 2.01
N ILE A 95 -5.10 -2.41 2.10
CA ILE A 95 -3.75 -2.56 1.55
C ILE A 95 -2.99 -3.77 2.11
N LEU A 96 -3.39 -4.28 3.28
CA LEU A 96 -2.79 -5.48 3.88
C LEU A 96 -2.92 -6.70 2.94
N ILE A 97 -3.96 -6.75 2.11
CA ILE A 97 -4.16 -7.82 1.12
C ILE A 97 -2.98 -7.87 0.14
N GLY A 98 -2.57 -6.72 -0.41
CA GLY A 98 -1.42 -6.63 -1.32
C GLY A 98 -0.10 -6.99 -0.64
N CYS A 99 0.12 -6.51 0.59
CA CYS A 99 1.30 -6.85 1.38
C CYS A 99 1.39 -8.38 1.63
N LEU A 100 0.32 -8.99 2.11
CA LEU A 100 0.25 -10.42 2.38
C LEU A 100 0.43 -11.23 1.08
N LEU A 101 -0.21 -10.84 -0.01
CA LEU A 101 -0.07 -11.52 -1.30
C LEU A 101 1.40 -11.53 -1.77
N ALA A 102 2.13 -10.41 -1.62
CA ALA A 102 3.55 -10.35 -1.95
C ALA A 102 4.39 -11.30 -1.11
N LEU A 103 4.14 -11.34 0.21
CA LEU A 103 4.80 -12.29 1.09
C LEU A 103 4.52 -13.74 0.64
N ARG A 104 3.29 -14.01 0.16
CA ARG A 104 2.83 -15.40 -0.04
C ARG A 104 3.53 -15.97 -1.26
N ARG A 105 3.63 -15.15 -2.30
CA ARG A 105 4.36 -15.46 -3.54
C ARG A 105 5.85 -15.69 -3.31
N SER A 106 6.42 -15.13 -2.24
CA SER A 106 7.84 -15.30 -1.91
C SER A 106 8.17 -16.52 -1.05
N GLY A 107 7.17 -17.27 -0.58
CA GLY A 107 7.37 -18.46 0.26
C GLY A 107 7.89 -18.19 1.67
N GLN A 108 7.75 -16.96 2.18
CA GLN A 108 8.11 -16.58 3.56
C GLN A 108 6.83 -16.19 4.30
N TYR A 109 6.28 -17.12 5.08
CA TYR A 109 5.13 -16.97 5.99
C TYR A 109 5.46 -17.59 7.34
#